data_AF-A0AB35V7W9-F1
#
_entry.id   AF-A0AB35V7W9-F1
#
_cell.length_a   1.000
_cell.length_b   1.000
_cell.length_c   1.000
_cell.angle_alpha   90.00
_cell.angle_beta   90.00
_cell.angle_gamma   90.00
#
_symmetry.space_group_name_H-M   'P 1'
#
loop_
_entity.id
_entity.type
_entity.pdbx_description
1 polymer ?
#
loop_
_entity_poly.entity_id
_entity_poly.type
_entity_poly.pdbx_seq_one_letter_code
_entity_poly.pdbx_strand_id
1 'polypeptide(L)' 'GLHGLEAEGEDIRVTVWSLDDALQAVRDGRIFNAATLIALQWLALNRTEVRGQWS' A
#
# COMPACT_ATOMS: atom_id res chain seq x y z
N GLY A 1 0.22 2.20 -13.40
CA GLY A 1 0.16 1.56 -14.73
C GLY A 1 -0.95 0.53 -14.73
N LEU A 2 -1.36 0.07 -15.91
CA LEU A 2 -2.18 -1.13 -16.05
C LEU A 2 -1.23 -2.34 -16.06
N HIS A 3 -1.47 -3.33 -15.20
CA HIS A 3 -0.65 -4.51 -15.02
C HIS A 3 -1.53 -5.76 -14.87
N GLY A 4 -0.91 -6.94 -14.94
CA GLY A 4 -1.59 -8.24 -14.95
C GLY A 4 -1.23 -9.02 -16.22
N LEU A 5 -1.11 -10.35 -16.11
CA LEU A 5 -0.97 -11.22 -17.28
C LEU A 5 -2.36 -11.58 -17.79
N GLU A 6 -2.56 -11.55 -19.12
CA GLU A 6 -3.85 -11.88 -19.74
C GLU A 6 -4.33 -13.30 -19.35
N ALA A 7 -3.40 -14.25 -19.21
CA ALA A 7 -3.68 -15.62 -18.81
C ALA A 7 -4.17 -15.77 -17.35
N GLU A 8 -3.91 -14.78 -16.50
CA GLU A 8 -4.30 -14.80 -15.08
C GLU A 8 -5.66 -14.10 -14.85
N GLY A 9 -6.21 -13.47 -15.89
CA GLY A 9 -7.50 -12.75 -15.81
C GLY A 9 -7.45 -11.51 -14.91
N GLU A 10 -6.25 -10.98 -14.65
CA GLU A 10 -6.04 -9.81 -13.79
C GLU A 10 -6.19 -8.50 -14.58
N ASP A 11 -7.03 -7.60 -14.08
CA ASP A 11 -7.17 -6.21 -14.56
C ASP A 11 -6.74 -5.25 -13.44
N ILE A 12 -5.43 -4.98 -13.33
CA ILE A 12 -4.87 -4.25 -12.20
C ILE A 12 -4.47 -2.83 -12.62
N ARG A 13 -5.05 -1.84 -11.95
CA ARG A 13 -4.64 -0.43 -12.04
C ARG A 13 -3.82 -0.02 -10.83
N VAL A 14 -2.55 0.29 -11.06
CA VAL A 14 -1.62 0.81 -10.04
C VAL A 14 -1.68 2.33 -9.93
N THR A 15 -1.79 2.82 -8.70
CA THR A 15 -1.72 4.24 -8.32
C THR A 15 -0.65 4.44 -7.25
N VAL A 16 0.05 5.58 -7.29
CA VAL A 16 1.07 5.95 -6.28
C VAL A 16 0.48 6.97 -5.32
N TRP A 17 0.69 6.75 -4.02
CA TRP A 17 0.14 7.57 -2.94
C TRP A 17 1.28 7.98 -1.99
N SER A 18 1.11 9.12 -1.31
CA SER A 18 1.91 9.37 -0.12
C SER A 18 1.50 8.38 0.98
N LEU A 19 2.41 8.08 1.91
CA LEU A 19 2.06 7.21 3.04
C LEU A 19 0.96 7.84 3.90
N ASP A 20 0.98 9.16 4.07
CA ASP A 20 0.02 9.87 4.91
C ASP A 20 -1.40 9.80 4.31
N ASP A 21 -1.54 9.97 2.99
CA ASP A 21 -2.82 9.82 2.31
C ASP A 21 -3.34 8.38 2.40
N ALA A 22 -2.45 7.39 2.25
CA ALA A 22 -2.82 5.98 2.36
C ALA A 22 -3.30 5.63 3.79
N LEU A 23 -2.64 6.16 4.82
CA LEU A 23 -3.05 5.98 6.21
C LEU A 23 -4.37 6.70 6.52
N GLN A 24 -4.62 7.86 5.90
CA GLN A 24 -5.92 8.52 6.04
C GLN A 24 -7.03 7.70 5.34
N ALA A 25 -6.77 7.15 4.15
CA ALA A 25 -7.72 6.28 3.46
C ALA A 25 -8.06 5.00 4.26
N VAL A 26 -7.11 4.48 5.06
CA VAL A 26 -7.38 3.41 6.03
C VAL A 26 -8.36 3.88 7.11
N ARG A 27 -8.13 5.05 7.72
CA ARG A 27 -9.02 5.61 8.76
C ARG A 27 -10.43 5.88 8.25
N ASP A 28 -10.52 6.35 7.01
CA ASP A 28 -11.79 6.64 6.34
C ASP A 28 -12.50 5.37 5.84
N GLY A 29 -11.90 4.19 6.02
CA GLY A 29 -12.46 2.91 5.56
C GLY A 29 -12.41 2.69 4.05
N ARG A 30 -11.69 3.53 3.29
CA ARG A 30 -11.50 3.37 1.83
C ARG A 30 -10.54 2.23 1.49
N ILE A 31 -9.54 2.00 2.34
CA ILE A 31 -8.66 0.83 2.29
C ILE A 31 -9.02 -0.08 3.46
N PHE A 32 -9.64 -1.22 3.17
CA PHE A 32 -10.15 -2.15 4.18
C PHE A 32 -9.74 -3.62 3.95
N ASN A 33 -8.95 -3.91 2.92
CA ASN A 33 -8.37 -5.24 2.74
C ASN A 33 -7.36 -5.54 3.86
N ALA A 34 -7.45 -6.72 4.47
CA ALA A 34 -6.64 -7.11 5.62
C ALA A 34 -5.13 -7.06 5.35
N ALA A 35 -4.67 -7.58 4.21
CA ALA A 35 -3.24 -7.61 3.89
C ALA A 35 -2.70 -6.18 3.73
N THR A 36 -3.42 -5.31 3.02
CA THR A 36 -3.04 -3.91 2.84
C THR A 36 -3.07 -3.14 4.16
N LEU A 37 -4.08 -3.36 5.01
CA LEU A 37 -4.18 -2.74 6.34
C LEU A 37 -2.97 -3.09 7.21
N ILE A 38 -2.64 -4.37 7.32
CA ILE A 38 -1.52 -4.86 8.14
C ILE A 38 -0.21 -4.27 7.62
N ALA A 39 0.01 -4.29 6.29
CA ALA A 39 1.22 -3.74 5.68
C ALA A 39 1.37 -2.24 5.92
N LEU A 40 0.30 -1.45 5.74
CA LEU A 40 0.33 0.00 5.97
C LEU A 40 0.54 0.35 7.45
N GLN A 41 -0.08 -0.39 8.37
CA GLN A 41 0.12 -0.19 9.81
C GLN A 41 1.55 -0.55 10.23
N TRP A 42 2.08 -1.68 9.76
CA TRP A 42 3.47 -2.05 10.00
C TRP A 42 4.43 -1.00 9.45
N LEU A 43 4.22 -0.53 8.22
CA LEU A 43 5.06 0.50 7.62
C LEU A 43 5.01 1.80 8.41
N ALA A 44 3.83 2.21 8.91
CA ALA A 44 3.71 3.40 9.75
C ALA A 44 4.54 3.31 11.04
N LEU A 45 4.60 2.13 11.66
CA LEU A 45 5.40 1.89 12.88
C LEU A 45 6.90 1.86 12.61
N ASN A 46 7.32 1.35 11.45
CA ASN A 46 8.72 1.03 11.16
C ASN A 46 9.39 1.95 10.12
N ARG A 47 8.67 2.97 9.61
CA ARG A 47 9.12 3.80 8.47
C ARG A 47 10.53 4.38 8.64
N THR A 48 10.81 4.93 9.82
CA THR A 48 12.10 5.57 10.10
C THR A 48 13.24 4.56 10.08
N GLU A 49 13.04 3.40 10.71
CA GLU A 49 14.04 2.33 10.75
C GLU A 49 14.32 1.79 9.34
N VAL A 50 13.26 1.45 8.59
CA VAL A 50 13.38 0.91 7.22
C VAL A 50 14.13 1.89 6.31
N ARG A 51 13.82 3.19 6.39
CA ARG A 51 14.53 4.22 5.60
C ARG A 51 16.01 4.34 6.00
N GLY A 52 16.32 4.19 7.29
CA GLY A 52 17.70 4.16 7.76
C GLY A 52 18.49 2.97 7.22
N GLN A 53 17.85 1.80 7.07
CA GLN A 53 18.48 0.59 6.52
C GLN A 53 18.68 0.64 4.98
N TRP A 54 17.90 1.46 4.26
CA TRP A 54 17.94 1.57 2.80
C TRP A 54 18.69 2.81 2.29
N SER A 55 19.43 3.48 3.17
CA SER A 55 20.35 4.56 2.80
C SER A 55 21.72 3.99 2.44
#